data_AF-A0A975SG59-F1
#
_entry.id   AF-A0A975SG59-F1
#
_cell.length_a   1.000
_cell.length_b   1.000
_cell.length_c   1.000
_cell.angle_alpha   90.00
_cell.angle_beta   90.00
_cell.angle_gamma   90.00
#
_symmetry.space_group_name_H-M   'P 1'
#
loop_
_entity.id
_entity.type
_entity.pdbx_description
1 polymer ?
#
loop_
_entity_poly.entity_id
_entity_poly.type
_entity_poly.pdbx_seq_one_letter_code
_entity_poly.pdbx_strand_id
1 'polypeptide(L)'
;MSASPCIVFSAFRTNSEPMIRAWSAFRQQVKVGEKTTATNTAAQNIAEPTRAQLTLSEPPATRTPSTAAPSQSGIWRLLASNNREVARSSYLYTSFVAARGHVLYLQQSVDDMQITIVNGPTAGTHGWFATIDSSAVMTCARWYGASASSLEAAVTTLAALRSATVTDDPRRTATPGQRNRPLTSTPSRAAAW
;
A
#
# COMPACT_ATOMS: atom_id res chain seq x y z
N MET A 1 6.03 8.57 25.98
CA MET A 1 6.70 7.92 24.84
C MET A 1 5.83 8.15 23.62
N SER A 2 6.23 9.05 22.72
CA SER A 2 5.50 9.21 21.43
C SER A 2 5.78 7.96 20.61
N ALA A 3 4.75 7.21 20.23
CA ALA A 3 4.95 6.01 19.44
C ALA A 3 5.59 6.40 18.09
N SER A 4 6.70 5.79 17.72
CA SER A 4 7.34 6.07 16.43
C SER A 4 6.47 5.58 15.28
N PRO A 5 6.53 6.21 14.09
CA PRO A 5 5.94 5.65 12.89
C PRO A 5 6.44 4.21 12.69
N CYS A 6 5.58 3.32 12.21
CA CYS A 6 5.96 1.92 12.00
C CYS A 6 5.40 1.38 10.70
N ILE A 7 6.15 0.44 10.11
CA ILE A 7 5.74 -0.28 8.93
C ILE A 7 5.29 -1.67 9.34
N VAL A 8 4.06 -1.99 8.96
CA VAL A 8 3.42 -3.27 9.21
C VAL A 8 3.13 -3.97 7.90
N PHE A 9 3.26 -5.29 7.91
CA PHE A 9 2.98 -6.10 6.74
C PHE A 9 1.68 -6.83 6.96
N SER A 10 0.76 -6.71 6.00
CA SER A 10 -0.51 -7.40 5.98
C SER A 10 -0.42 -8.57 5.01
N ALA A 11 -0.39 -9.79 5.56
CA ALA A 11 -0.39 -11.02 4.78
C ALA A 11 -1.81 -11.49 4.48
N PHE A 12 -2.05 -11.89 3.24
CA PHE A 12 -3.32 -12.45 2.76
C PHE A 12 -3.20 -13.97 2.60
N ARG A 13 -4.28 -14.69 2.90
CA ARG A 13 -4.38 -16.14 2.63
C ARG A 13 -4.73 -16.42 1.18
N THR A 14 -5.57 -15.57 0.58
CA THR A 14 -6.01 -15.74 -0.81
C THR A 14 -6.17 -14.40 -1.52
N ASN A 15 -6.02 -14.40 -2.84
CA ASN A 15 -6.25 -13.21 -3.69
C ASN A 15 -7.74 -12.80 -3.76
N SER A 16 -8.64 -13.56 -3.12
CA SER A 16 -10.08 -13.31 -3.10
C SER A 16 -10.52 -12.53 -1.86
N GLU A 17 -9.62 -12.20 -0.94
CA GLU A 17 -9.97 -11.49 0.29
C GLU A 17 -10.58 -10.11 0.02
N PRO A 18 -11.56 -9.66 0.81
CA PRO A 18 -12.20 -8.35 0.57
C PRO A 18 -11.20 -7.20 0.66
N MET A 19 -10.17 -7.33 1.50
CA MET A 19 -9.15 -6.29 1.68
C MET A 19 -8.22 -6.17 0.47
N ILE A 20 -7.82 -7.27 -0.18
CA ILE A 20 -6.99 -7.20 -1.40
C ILE A 20 -7.79 -6.64 -2.58
N ARG A 21 -9.09 -6.95 -2.66
CA ARG A 21 -10.00 -6.36 -3.66
C ARG A 21 -10.14 -4.85 -3.45
N ALA A 22 -10.41 -4.42 -2.22
CA ALA A 22 -10.53 -3.00 -1.87
C ALA A 22 -9.23 -2.23 -2.14
N TRP A 23 -8.07 -2.81 -1.79
CA TRP A 23 -6.76 -2.26 -2.14
C TRP A 23 -6.58 -2.13 -3.66
N SER A 24 -6.89 -3.18 -4.43
CA SER A 24 -6.73 -3.15 -5.89
C SER A 24 -7.65 -2.09 -6.54
N ALA A 25 -8.89 -1.97 -6.06
CA ALA A 25 -9.85 -0.97 -6.54
C ALA A 25 -9.37 0.44 -6.26
N PHE A 26 -8.85 0.69 -5.04
CA PHE A 26 -8.26 1.97 -4.68
C PHE A 26 -7.07 2.32 -5.60
N ARG A 27 -6.16 1.37 -5.85
CA ARG A 27 -5.03 1.58 -6.74
C ARG A 27 -5.47 1.90 -8.17
N GLN A 28 -6.50 1.23 -8.67
CA GLN A 28 -7.06 1.55 -9.99
C GLN A 28 -7.64 2.97 -10.03
N GLN A 29 -8.31 3.42 -8.98
CA GLN A 29 -8.81 4.80 -8.89
C GLN A 29 -7.67 5.82 -8.90
N VAL A 30 -6.56 5.55 -8.19
CA VAL A 30 -5.37 6.41 -8.23
C VAL A 30 -4.76 6.48 -9.64
N LYS A 31 -4.68 5.34 -10.35
CA LYS A 31 -4.21 5.29 -11.75
C LYS A 31 -5.13 6.02 -12.73
N VAL A 32 -6.45 5.95 -12.51
CA VAL A 32 -7.41 6.73 -13.31
C VAL A 32 -7.23 8.22 -13.02
N GLY A 33 -7.10 8.60 -11.75
CA GLY A 33 -6.83 9.97 -11.35
C GLY A 33 -5.53 10.54 -11.93
N GLU A 34 -4.47 9.73 -12.01
CA GLU A 34 -3.22 10.06 -12.70
C GLU A 34 -3.46 10.40 -14.17
N LYS A 35 -4.18 9.55 -14.90
CA LYS A 35 -4.53 9.81 -16.31
C LYS A 35 -5.36 11.07 -16.48
N THR A 36 -6.36 11.29 -15.62
CA THR A 36 -7.19 12.50 -15.68
C THR A 36 -6.40 13.77 -15.39
N THR A 37 -5.50 13.74 -14.39
CA THR A 37 -4.60 14.87 -14.11
C THR A 37 -3.69 15.14 -15.30
N ALA A 38 -3.08 14.09 -15.88
CA ALA A 38 -2.21 14.23 -17.06
C ALA A 38 -2.96 14.80 -18.28
N THR A 39 -4.19 14.34 -18.55
CA THR A 39 -5.04 14.89 -19.62
C THR A 39 -5.39 16.35 -19.37
N ASN A 40 -5.69 16.74 -18.13
CA ASN A 40 -6.00 18.14 -17.80
C ASN A 40 -4.76 19.04 -17.92
N THR A 41 -3.58 18.57 -17.53
CA THR A 41 -2.31 19.30 -17.73
C THR A 41 -1.94 19.40 -19.22
N ALA A 42 -2.21 18.37 -20.02
CA ALA A 42 -2.02 18.40 -21.47
C ALA A 42 -3.02 19.34 -22.16
N ALA A 43 -4.28 19.37 -21.72
CA ALA A 43 -5.29 20.31 -22.23
C ALA A 43 -4.98 21.78 -21.87
N GLN A 44 -4.21 22.03 -20.80
CA GLN A 44 -3.71 23.35 -20.44
C GLN A 44 -2.43 23.76 -21.20
N ASN A 45 -1.78 22.84 -21.91
CA ASN A 45 -0.60 23.10 -22.73
C ASN A 45 -0.89 22.77 -24.20
N ILE A 46 -1.50 23.70 -24.94
CA ILE A 46 -1.54 23.60 -26.40
C ILE A 46 -0.15 23.98 -26.93
N ALA A 47 0.73 22.99 -26.97
CA ALA A 47 1.85 22.89 -27.91
C ALA A 47 2.24 21.41 -28.01
N GLU A 48 1.82 20.78 -29.11
CA GLU A 48 2.22 19.43 -29.49
C GLU A 48 3.76 19.36 -29.69
N PRO A 49 4.39 18.21 -29.45
CA PRO A 49 4.41 17.21 -30.52
C PRO A 49 4.21 15.76 -30.06
N THR A 50 3.41 15.05 -30.87
CA THR A 50 3.49 13.63 -31.22
C THR A 50 4.76 12.88 -30.76
N ARG A 51 4.61 11.78 -29.98
CA ARG A 51 5.46 10.59 -30.11
C ARG A 51 4.85 9.30 -29.53
N ALA A 52 4.43 8.44 -30.46
CA ALA A 52 4.43 6.97 -30.48
C ALA A 52 4.28 6.16 -29.15
N GLN A 53 3.16 5.45 -29.06
CA GLN A 53 3.02 4.19 -28.33
C GLN A 53 4.12 3.18 -28.74
N LEU A 54 4.85 2.64 -27.76
CA LEU A 54 5.64 1.42 -27.85
C LEU A 54 5.31 0.56 -26.61
N THR A 55 4.45 -0.44 -26.78
CA THR A 55 4.79 -1.86 -26.92
C THR A 55 4.99 -2.58 -25.58
N LEU A 56 4.09 -3.53 -25.34
CA LEU A 56 4.14 -4.58 -24.33
C LEU A 56 5.55 -5.19 -24.26
N SER A 57 6.19 -5.18 -23.09
CA SER A 57 7.39 -5.98 -22.83
C SER A 57 7.16 -6.79 -21.55
N GLU A 58 6.74 -8.02 -21.77
CA GLU A 58 6.74 -9.11 -20.81
C GLU A 58 8.18 -9.66 -20.71
N PRO A 59 8.79 -9.78 -19.52
CA PRO A 59 10.07 -10.47 -19.36
C PRO A 59 9.86 -12.01 -19.29
N PRO A 60 10.79 -12.81 -19.84
CA PRO A 60 10.65 -14.26 -19.95
C PRO A 60 11.02 -15.02 -18.66
N ALA A 61 10.36 -16.17 -18.49
CA ALA A 61 10.72 -17.43 -17.81
C ALA A 61 11.72 -17.37 -16.63
N THR A 62 11.43 -17.91 -15.46
CA THR A 62 11.41 -19.38 -15.24
C THR A 62 10.68 -19.67 -13.93
N ARG A 63 9.65 -20.53 -13.97
CA ARG A 63 8.98 -21.05 -12.76
C ARG A 63 9.27 -22.53 -12.63
N THR A 64 10.39 -22.85 -11.99
CA THR A 64 10.54 -24.11 -11.27
C THR A 64 9.50 -24.12 -10.15
N PRO A 65 8.65 -25.17 -10.02
CA PRO A 65 7.80 -25.32 -8.86
C PRO A 65 8.68 -25.79 -7.70
N SER A 66 9.35 -24.83 -7.04
CA SER A 66 9.96 -25.10 -5.74
C SER A 66 8.83 -25.21 -4.74
N THR A 67 8.71 -26.39 -4.13
CA THR A 67 7.84 -26.72 -3.00
C THR A 67 8.23 -25.87 -1.79
N ALA A 68 7.92 -24.58 -1.83
CA ALA A 68 8.11 -23.65 -0.74
C ALA A 68 6.77 -23.46 -0.04
N ALA A 69 6.81 -23.48 1.30
CA ALA A 69 5.71 -23.16 2.21
C ALA A 69 4.82 -22.02 1.67
N PRO A 70 3.50 -22.01 1.99
CA PRO A 70 2.56 -21.08 1.37
C PRO A 70 3.10 -19.66 1.41
N SER A 71 3.54 -19.18 0.25
CA SER A 71 4.09 -17.85 0.04
C SER A 71 2.97 -16.86 0.30
N GLN A 72 2.94 -16.33 1.52
CA GLN A 72 1.94 -15.38 1.95
C GLN A 72 2.18 -14.07 1.20
N SER A 73 1.35 -13.85 0.19
CA SER A 73 1.33 -12.58 -0.52
C SER A 73 0.83 -11.49 0.41
N GLY A 74 1.39 -10.29 0.32
CA GLY A 74 1.07 -9.21 1.26
C GLY A 74 1.38 -7.82 0.74
N ILE A 75 0.83 -6.84 1.43
CA ILE A 75 1.15 -5.42 1.23
C ILE A 75 1.78 -4.88 2.51
N TRP A 76 2.64 -3.87 2.40
CA TRP A 76 3.09 -3.12 3.56
C TRP A 76 2.25 -1.85 3.72
N ARG A 77 2.06 -1.43 4.96
CA ARG A 77 1.30 -0.25 5.36
C ARG A 77 2.17 0.56 6.32
N LEU A 78 2.23 1.86 6.10
CA LEU A 78 2.89 2.80 6.98
C LEU A 78 1.87 3.40 7.93
N LEU A 79 2.09 3.21 9.22
CA LEU A 79 1.31 3.77 10.30
C LEU A 79 2.07 4.96 10.90
N ALA A 80 1.39 6.08 11.06
CA ALA A 80 1.88 7.21 11.84
C ALA A 80 1.93 6.86 13.33
N SER A 81 2.52 7.76 14.12
CA SER A 81 2.64 7.66 15.58
C SER A 81 1.31 7.41 16.31
N ASN A 82 0.20 7.90 15.75
CA ASN A 82 -1.15 7.69 16.28
C ASN A 82 -1.82 6.38 15.78
N ASN A 83 -1.03 5.44 15.25
CA ASN A 83 -1.47 4.19 14.63
C ASN A 83 -2.42 4.34 13.43
N ARG A 84 -2.56 5.56 12.88
CA ARG A 84 -3.35 5.77 11.67
C ARG A 84 -2.51 5.41 10.45
N GLU A 85 -3.11 4.66 9.53
CA GLU A 85 -2.53 4.42 8.22
C GLU A 85 -2.45 5.73 7.43
N VAL A 86 -1.25 6.00 6.93
CA VAL A 86 -0.94 7.19 6.12
C VAL A 86 -0.59 6.82 4.68
N ALA A 87 0.10 5.69 4.47
CA ALA A 87 0.40 5.16 3.15
C ALA A 87 0.46 3.64 3.11
N ARG A 88 0.45 3.12 1.88
CA ARG A 88 0.47 1.70 1.55
C ARG A 88 1.25 1.44 0.29
N SER A 89 1.74 0.21 0.15
CA SER A 89 2.46 -0.21 -1.04
C SER A 89 1.60 -0.17 -2.30
N SER A 90 2.23 0.24 -3.41
CA SER A 90 1.64 0.14 -4.75
C SER A 90 1.74 -1.27 -5.35
N TYR A 91 2.60 -2.12 -4.77
CA TYR A 91 2.84 -3.49 -5.19
C TYR A 91 2.25 -4.49 -4.20
N LEU A 92 1.86 -5.65 -4.72
CA LEU A 92 1.59 -6.85 -3.95
C LEU A 92 2.87 -7.69 -3.95
N TYR A 93 3.40 -7.98 -2.77
CA TYR A 93 4.60 -8.80 -2.61
C TYR A 93 4.20 -10.26 -2.47
N THR A 94 5.01 -11.17 -2.98
CA THR A 94 4.82 -12.62 -2.85
C THR A 94 5.38 -13.17 -1.53
N SER A 95 6.22 -12.40 -0.84
CA SER A 95 6.87 -12.78 0.42
C SER A 95 7.12 -11.57 1.31
N PHE A 96 7.08 -11.81 2.62
CA PHE A 96 7.47 -10.83 3.65
C PHE A 96 8.90 -10.32 3.46
N VAL A 97 9.85 -11.21 3.14
CA VAL A 97 11.26 -10.83 2.96
C VAL A 97 11.41 -9.85 1.79
N ALA A 98 10.70 -10.10 0.68
CA ALA A 98 10.70 -9.19 -0.47
C ALA A 98 10.08 -7.84 -0.12
N ALA A 99 8.96 -7.84 0.62
CA ALA A 99 8.31 -6.61 1.08
C ALA A 99 9.23 -5.80 2.01
N ARG A 100 9.89 -6.46 2.97
CA ARG A 100 10.82 -5.84 3.93
C ARG A 100 12.04 -5.27 3.22
N GLY A 101 12.66 -6.04 2.33
CA GLY A 101 13.79 -5.58 1.52
C GLY A 101 13.43 -4.34 0.69
N HIS A 102 12.25 -4.34 0.06
CA HIS A 102 11.79 -3.17 -0.68
C HIS A 102 11.55 -1.96 0.23
N VAL A 103 10.94 -2.13 1.40
CA VAL A 103 10.77 -1.03 2.36
C VAL A 103 12.10 -0.42 2.78
N LEU A 104 13.11 -1.23 3.07
CA LEU A 104 14.44 -0.74 3.44
C LEU A 104 15.12 0.01 2.29
N TYR A 105 14.96 -0.47 1.06
CA TYR A 105 15.38 0.26 -0.14
C TYR A 105 14.67 1.62 -0.24
N LEU A 106 13.34 1.65 -0.07
CA LEU A 106 12.57 2.89 -0.07
C LEU A 106 13.02 3.87 1.01
N GLN A 107 13.43 3.41 2.20
CA GLN A 107 13.95 4.28 3.26
C GLN A 107 15.27 4.96 2.88
N GLN A 108 16.10 4.32 2.05
CA GLN A 108 17.36 4.86 1.56
C GLN A 108 17.14 5.80 0.37
N SER A 109 16.14 5.50 -0.47
CA SER A 109 15.81 6.28 -1.67
C SER A 109 14.66 7.28 -1.45
N VAL A 110 14.41 7.72 -0.21
CA VAL A 110 13.34 8.71 0.07
C VAL A 110 13.58 10.02 -0.69
N ASP A 111 14.84 10.44 -0.82
CA ASP A 111 15.20 11.68 -1.51
C ASP A 111 15.00 11.61 -3.03
N ASP A 112 14.95 10.40 -3.59
CA ASP A 112 14.67 10.16 -5.01
C ASP A 112 13.16 10.08 -5.30
N MET A 113 12.31 10.09 -4.26
CA MET A 113 10.87 9.95 -4.43
C MET A 113 10.22 11.23 -4.92
N GLN A 114 9.40 11.09 -5.96
CA GLN A 114 8.58 12.18 -6.47
C GLN A 114 7.12 11.97 -6.08
N ILE A 115 6.49 13.00 -5.51
CA ILE A 115 5.08 13.00 -5.14
C ILE A 115 4.26 13.58 -6.28
N THR A 116 3.23 12.85 -6.70
CA THR A 116 2.23 13.33 -7.67
C THR A 116 0.86 13.35 -7.02
N ILE A 117 0.20 14.52 -7.08
CA ILE A 117 -1.18 14.69 -6.61
C ILE A 117 -2.16 14.29 -7.72
N VAL A 118 -3.18 13.53 -7.36
CA VAL A 118 -4.22 13.06 -8.29
C VAL A 118 -5.60 13.48 -7.82
N ASN A 119 -6.52 13.63 -8.77
CA ASN A 119 -7.93 13.79 -8.45
C ASN A 119 -8.56 12.45 -8.08
N GLY A 120 -9.38 12.46 -7.05
CA GLY A 120 -10.11 11.30 -6.58
C GLY A 120 -11.36 11.02 -7.40
N PRO A 121 -12.05 9.90 -7.10
CA PRO A 121 -13.23 9.45 -7.83
C PRO A 121 -14.45 10.38 -7.64
N THR A 122 -14.43 11.24 -6.63
CA THR A 122 -15.49 12.21 -6.34
C THR A 122 -14.93 13.63 -6.49
N ALA A 123 -15.75 14.54 -7.01
CA ALA A 123 -15.37 15.95 -7.15
C ALA A 123 -14.92 16.53 -5.79
N GLY A 124 -13.83 17.30 -5.80
CA GLY A 124 -13.24 17.87 -4.58
C GLY A 124 -12.45 16.88 -3.72
N THR A 125 -12.29 15.63 -4.16
CA THR A 125 -11.38 14.69 -3.49
C THR A 125 -10.04 14.61 -4.21
N HIS A 126 -8.97 14.50 -3.43
CA HIS A 126 -7.59 14.48 -3.91
C HIS A 126 -6.82 13.35 -3.22
N GLY A 127 -5.92 12.72 -3.95
CA GLY A 127 -5.01 11.70 -3.44
C GLY A 127 -3.60 11.99 -3.89
N TRP A 128 -2.69 11.08 -3.57
CA TRP A 128 -1.32 11.15 -4.02
C TRP A 128 -0.72 9.75 -4.19
N PHE A 129 0.29 9.67 -5.03
CA PHE A 129 1.19 8.53 -5.13
C PHE A 129 2.63 9.02 -5.20
N ALA A 130 3.57 8.18 -4.79
CA ALA A 130 4.99 8.45 -4.92
C ALA A 130 5.64 7.49 -5.90
N THR A 131 6.56 7.99 -6.70
CA THR A 131 7.33 7.23 -7.69
C THR A 131 8.83 7.28 -7.40
N ILE A 132 9.55 6.24 -7.79
CA ILE A 132 11.00 6.21 -7.98
C ILE A 132 11.22 5.73 -9.40
N ASP A 133 12.05 6.43 -10.19
CA ASP A 133 12.31 6.08 -11.59
C ASP A 133 11.03 5.82 -12.41
N SER A 134 10.02 6.68 -12.22
CA SER A 134 8.67 6.56 -12.84
C SER A 134 7.83 5.36 -12.39
N SER A 135 8.32 4.54 -11.46
CA SER A 135 7.61 3.40 -10.90
C SER A 135 6.89 3.79 -9.61
N ALA A 136 5.56 3.68 -9.57
CA ALA A 136 4.79 4.00 -8.37
C ALA A 136 5.10 3.01 -7.23
N VAL A 137 5.73 3.50 -6.16
CA VAL A 137 6.20 2.70 -5.02
C VAL A 137 5.18 2.67 -3.87
N MET A 138 4.48 3.78 -3.65
CA MET A 138 3.44 3.88 -2.61
C MET A 138 2.31 4.82 -3.01
N THR A 139 1.18 4.67 -2.31
CA THR A 139 -0.01 5.50 -2.47
C THR A 139 -0.54 5.96 -1.12
N CYS A 140 -1.33 7.03 -1.15
CA CYS A 140 -2.09 7.50 0.00
C CYS A 140 -3.05 6.42 0.56
N ALA A 141 -3.22 6.42 1.89
CA ALA A 141 -4.16 5.52 2.56
C ALA A 141 -5.64 5.96 2.47
N ARG A 142 -5.88 7.22 2.11
CA ARG A 142 -7.23 7.81 2.00
C ARG A 142 -7.24 8.96 1.00
N TRP A 143 -8.44 9.32 0.56
CA TRP A 143 -8.70 10.55 -0.16
C TRP A 143 -8.81 11.73 0.80
N TYR A 144 -8.41 12.92 0.35
CA TYR A 144 -8.41 14.18 1.08
C TYR A 144 -9.36 15.18 0.42
N GLY A 145 -9.98 16.07 1.18
CA GLY A 145 -10.92 17.07 0.65
C GLY A 145 -10.27 18.28 -0.03
N ALA A 146 -8.94 18.38 0.01
CA ALA A 146 -8.20 19.48 -0.61
C ALA A 146 -6.83 18.97 -1.12
N SER A 147 -6.36 19.55 -2.23
CA SER A 147 -5.05 19.24 -2.82
C SER A 147 -3.90 19.58 -1.87
N ALA A 148 -3.98 20.73 -1.19
CA ALA A 148 -3.00 21.16 -0.19
C ALA A 148 -2.89 20.15 0.96
N SER A 149 -4.03 19.69 1.51
CA SER A 149 -4.03 18.65 2.56
C SER A 149 -3.48 17.30 2.07
N SER A 150 -3.72 16.96 0.80
CA SER A 150 -3.12 15.76 0.18
C SER A 150 -1.59 15.88 0.11
N LEU A 151 -1.09 17.04 -0.30
CA LEU A 151 0.35 17.31 -0.39
C LEU A 151 1.02 17.33 1.00
N GLU A 152 0.43 18.02 1.98
CA GLU A 152 0.93 18.03 3.36
C GLU A 152 0.98 16.61 3.94
N ALA A 153 -0.06 15.82 3.69
CA ALA A 153 -0.08 14.42 4.11
C ALA A 153 1.01 13.60 3.42
N ALA A 154 1.28 13.84 2.13
CA ALA A 154 2.34 13.16 1.39
C ALA A 154 3.73 13.49 1.95
N VAL A 155 4.02 14.78 2.17
CA VAL A 155 5.30 15.24 2.75
C VAL A 155 5.50 14.67 4.16
N THR A 156 4.47 14.73 4.99
CA THR A 156 4.50 14.13 6.34
C THR A 156 4.73 12.63 6.28
N THR A 157 4.17 11.97 5.26
CA THR A 157 4.35 10.54 5.05
C THR A 157 5.78 10.18 4.64
N LEU A 158 6.43 10.97 3.78
CA LEU A 158 7.85 10.76 3.45
C LEU A 158 8.75 10.92 4.68
N ALA A 159 8.51 11.95 5.50
CA ALA A 159 9.24 12.15 6.75
C ALA A 159 9.02 10.98 7.73
N ALA A 160 7.78 10.48 7.81
CA ALA A 160 7.47 9.30 8.61
C ALA A 160 8.13 8.04 8.06
N LEU A 161 8.16 7.83 6.74
CA LEU A 161 8.79 6.69 6.09
C LEU A 161 10.29 6.62 6.44
N ARG A 162 11.00 7.75 6.36
CA ARG A 162 12.43 7.86 6.67
C ARG A 162 12.78 7.40 8.09
N SER A 163 11.90 7.63 9.05
CA SER A 163 12.11 7.30 10.47
C SER A 163 11.32 6.09 10.95
N ALA A 164 10.57 5.43 10.07
CA ALA A 164 9.67 4.36 10.47
C ALA A 164 10.42 3.11 10.92
N THR A 165 9.98 2.52 12.02
CA THR A 165 10.46 1.20 12.44
C THR A 165 9.81 0.11 11.61
N VAL A 166 10.62 -0.72 10.94
CA VAL A 166 10.14 -1.84 10.13
C VAL A 166 9.93 -3.06 11.03
N THR A 167 8.69 -3.56 11.12
CA THR A 167 8.39 -4.73 11.97
C THR A 167 9.05 -5.99 11.41
N ASP A 168 9.57 -6.86 12.27
CA ASP A 168 10.23 -8.13 11.87
C ASP A 168 9.27 -9.31 11.63
N ASP A 169 7.97 -9.13 11.86
CA ASP A 169 6.95 -10.18 11.68
C ASP A 169 5.77 -9.68 10.82
N PRO A 170 5.32 -10.45 9.80
CA PRO A 170 4.07 -10.17 9.11
C PRO A 170 2.86 -10.28 10.04
N ARG A 171 2.17 -9.15 10.24
CA ARG A 171 0.87 -9.15 10.93
C ARG A 171 -0.17 -9.77 10.02
N ARG A 172 -0.69 -10.94 10.43
CA ARG A 172 -1.84 -11.55 9.75
C ARG A 172 -3.04 -10.65 9.91
N THR A 173 -3.63 -10.21 8.80
CA THR A 173 -4.91 -9.51 8.87
C THR A 173 -5.99 -10.51 9.22
N ALA A 174 -6.45 -10.46 10.46
CA ALA A 174 -7.67 -11.14 10.84
C ALA A 174 -8.84 -10.53 10.06
N THR A 175 -9.66 -11.37 9.44
CA THR A 175 -10.95 -10.96 8.88
C THR A 175 -11.72 -10.19 9.96
N PRO A 176 -12.29 -9.00 9.68
CA PRO A 176 -13.19 -8.33 10.61
C PRO A 176 -14.36 -9.28 10.90
N GLY A 177 -14.36 -9.90 12.08
CA GLY A 177 -15.32 -10.94 12.45
C GLY A 177 -14.71 -12.12 13.22
N GLN A 178 -13.42 -12.42 13.05
CA GLN A 178 -12.71 -13.38 13.90
C GLN A 178 -12.03 -12.65 15.08
N ARG A 179 -12.83 -12.06 15.98
CA ARG A 179 -12.34 -11.95 17.36
C ARG A 179 -12.46 -13.36 17.93
N ASN A 180 -11.31 -13.95 18.25
CA ASN A 180 -11.22 -15.19 19.02
C ASN A 180 -12.26 -15.16 20.14
N ARG A 181 -13.35 -15.91 19.98
CA ARG A 181 -14.17 -16.29 21.11
C ARG A 181 -13.28 -17.24 21.92
N PRO A 182 -12.91 -16.91 23.16
CA PRO A 182 -12.25 -17.87 24.01
C PRO A 182 -13.16 -19.10 24.06
N LEU A 183 -12.64 -20.27 23.68
CA LEU A 183 -13.23 -21.53 24.09
C LEU A 183 -13.16 -21.51 25.61
N THR A 184 -14.23 -21.07 26.27
CA THR A 184 -14.47 -21.40 27.66
C THR A 184 -14.58 -22.91 27.72
N SER A 185 -13.45 -23.56 27.97
CA SER A 185 -13.37 -24.90 28.51
C SER A 185 -14.10 -24.86 29.85
N THR A 186 -15.38 -25.20 29.85
CA THR A 186 -16.07 -25.50 31.10
C THR A 186 -15.45 -26.78 31.65
N PRO A 187 -14.80 -26.77 32.82
CA PRO A 187 -14.33 -27.99 33.42
C PRO A 187 -15.53 -28.86 33.79
N SER A 188 -15.38 -30.15 33.47
CA SER A 188 -16.18 -31.28 33.95
C SER A 188 -16.64 -31.08 35.40
N ARG A 189 -17.95 -31.13 35.62
CA ARG A 189 -18.52 -31.30 36.97
C ARG A 189 -19.00 -32.73 37.11
N ALA A 190 -18.08 -33.60 37.49
CA ALA A 190 -18.38 -34.84 38.20
C ALA A 190 -18.30 -34.57 39.71
N ALA A 191 -19.44 -34.73 40.39
CA ALA A 191 -19.64 -35.03 41.82
C ALA A 191 -21.14 -34.80 42.09
N ALA A 192 -21.92 -35.88 42.34
CA ALA A 192 -22.41 -36.27 43.67
C ALA A 192 -23.30 -35.16 44.27
N TRP A 193 -24.55 -35.37 44.66
CA TRP A 193 -25.18 -36.48 45.39
C TRP A 193 -26.58 -36.76 44.83
#